data_AF-A0A353U1D6-F1
#
_entry.id   AF-A0A353U1D6-F1
#
_cell.length_a   1.000
_cell.length_b   1.000
_cell.length_c   1.000
_cell.angle_alpha   90.00
_cell.angle_beta   90.00
_cell.angle_gamma   90.00
#
_symmetry.space_group_name_H-M   'P 1'
#
loop_
_entity.id
_entity.type
_entity.pdbx_description
1 polymer ?
#
loop_
_entity_poly.entity_id
_entity_poly.type
_entity_poly.pdbx_seq_one_letter_code
_entity_poly.pdbx_strand_id
1 'polypeptide(L)'
;INTAGDEMFPYIRDNGILYFSSDGLPGYGGLDIFMAEKLEDEGRWRVKNLGQPMNSPADDLGISFFRNREAGYFSSSRGNARGYESIYSFALPLIQPIASGTIQLDNNAAIPHNTTVRVVGTDGTNTKVNVDAAGTFNLMLKPDTEYTMLVAVPGYLNHHELINTKGLTESKQYTLNITLVSYSTPITFNNIHFNEGSAILKPEANAELEKVLRLLNDNPTIEVEISAHTDAGMDEEVAKDLSRQRALEVYNFLTRQGIDAGRLSTRGAAYTQPLKVSGELAKKHSFLRENELLTEQYIMRLNRADQGMARQLNNRVELTIVR
;
A
#
# COMPACT_ATOMS: atom_id res chain seq x y z
N ILE A 1 28.48 -28.31 -13.85
CA ILE A 1 28.02 -29.64 -14.26
C ILE A 1 28.83 -30.04 -15.45
N ASN A 2 29.57 -31.13 -15.31
CA ASN A 2 30.62 -31.63 -16.18
C ASN A 2 31.76 -30.62 -16.38
N THR A 3 32.20 -29.96 -15.31
CA THR A 3 33.41 -29.13 -15.36
C THR A 3 34.68 -29.98 -15.47
N ALA A 4 35.83 -29.33 -15.66
CA ALA A 4 37.13 -30.00 -15.65
C ALA A 4 37.61 -30.41 -14.24
N GLY A 5 36.99 -29.86 -13.18
CA GLY A 5 37.24 -30.24 -11.79
C GLY A 5 36.35 -31.42 -11.35
N ASP A 6 36.52 -31.82 -10.10
CA ASP A 6 35.73 -32.84 -9.44
C ASP A 6 34.29 -32.33 -9.19
N GLU A 7 33.33 -33.22 -9.46
CA GLU A 7 31.92 -33.03 -9.17
C GLU A 7 31.39 -34.29 -8.52
N MET A 8 31.01 -34.19 -7.25
CA MET A 8 30.77 -35.33 -6.37
C MET A 8 29.50 -35.18 -5.54
N PHE A 9 29.08 -36.29 -4.92
CA PHE A 9 27.98 -36.35 -3.94
C PHE A 9 26.64 -35.77 -4.44
N PRO A 10 26.09 -36.25 -5.58
CA PRO A 10 24.82 -35.76 -6.08
C PRO A 10 23.65 -36.12 -5.14
N TYR A 11 22.76 -35.16 -4.92
CA TYR A 11 21.51 -35.33 -4.18
C TYR A 11 20.38 -34.61 -4.94
N ILE A 12 19.31 -35.32 -5.29
CA ILE A 12 18.16 -34.75 -5.98
C ILE A 12 16.95 -34.67 -5.04
N ARG A 13 16.28 -33.51 -5.02
CA ARG A 13 15.04 -33.31 -4.27
C ARG A 13 13.81 -33.69 -5.09
N ASP A 14 12.69 -33.93 -4.42
CA ASP A 14 11.39 -34.23 -5.05
C ASP A 14 10.91 -33.13 -6.01
N ASN A 15 11.34 -31.89 -5.80
CA ASN A 15 11.07 -30.76 -6.70
C ASN A 15 12.01 -30.70 -7.92
N GLY A 16 12.90 -31.68 -8.11
CA GLY A 16 13.82 -31.79 -9.24
C GLY A 16 15.09 -30.95 -9.13
N ILE A 17 15.30 -30.22 -8.03
CA ILE A 17 16.55 -29.49 -7.80
C ILE A 17 17.66 -30.49 -7.46
N LEU A 18 18.76 -30.40 -8.21
CA LEU A 18 19.97 -31.19 -7.99
C LEU A 18 20.94 -30.39 -7.11
N TYR A 19 21.50 -31.04 -6.10
CA TYR A 19 22.62 -30.54 -5.31
C TYR A 19 23.82 -31.43 -5.55
N PHE A 20 25.01 -30.83 -5.59
CA PHE A 20 26.27 -31.54 -5.76
C PHE A 20 27.41 -30.68 -5.21
N SER A 21 28.55 -31.29 -4.92
CA SER A 21 29.75 -30.56 -4.53
C SER A 21 30.75 -30.50 -5.66
N SER A 22 31.44 -29.36 -5.83
CA SER A 22 32.40 -29.18 -6.91
C SER A 22 33.53 -28.23 -6.55
N ASP A 23 34.72 -28.48 -7.09
CA ASP A 23 35.89 -27.58 -7.07
C ASP A 23 36.18 -26.95 -8.45
N GLY A 24 35.40 -27.32 -9.47
CA GLY A 24 35.55 -26.83 -10.85
C GLY A 24 34.74 -25.57 -11.17
N LEU A 25 34.04 -25.02 -10.18
CA LEU A 25 33.18 -23.83 -10.30
C LEU A 25 33.62 -22.74 -9.30
N PRO A 26 33.33 -21.45 -9.56
CA PRO A 26 33.64 -20.38 -8.60
C PRO A 26 33.02 -20.63 -7.23
N GLY A 27 33.86 -20.64 -6.20
CA GLY A 27 33.52 -21.06 -4.85
C GLY A 27 34.34 -20.35 -3.76
N TYR A 28 34.28 -20.87 -2.53
CA TYR A 28 34.89 -20.34 -1.32
C TYR A 28 36.09 -21.17 -0.84
N GLY A 29 36.14 -22.47 -1.15
CA GLY A 29 37.10 -23.43 -0.59
C GLY A 29 37.60 -24.45 -1.61
N GLY A 30 37.74 -25.70 -1.17
CA GLY A 30 38.06 -26.84 -2.04
C GLY A 30 36.80 -27.27 -2.79
N LEU A 31 36.15 -28.34 -2.32
CA LEU A 31 34.79 -28.65 -2.76
C LEU A 31 33.79 -27.69 -2.11
N ASP A 32 32.89 -27.13 -2.92
CA ASP A 32 31.76 -26.32 -2.45
C ASP A 32 30.43 -26.94 -2.87
N ILE A 33 29.38 -26.77 -2.06
CA ILE A 33 28.02 -27.24 -2.38
C ILE A 33 27.34 -26.25 -3.32
N PHE A 34 26.87 -26.75 -4.46
CA PHE A 34 26.08 -26.05 -5.46
C PHE A 34 24.67 -26.64 -5.55
N MET A 35 23.71 -25.80 -5.96
CA MET A 35 22.40 -26.24 -6.43
C MET A 35 22.25 -25.98 -7.92
N ALA A 36 21.51 -26.83 -8.61
CA ALA A 36 21.21 -26.73 -10.02
C ALA A 36 19.71 -26.89 -10.25
N GLU A 37 19.11 -25.87 -10.86
CA GLU A 37 17.71 -25.87 -11.27
C GLU A 37 17.63 -26.12 -12.78
N LYS A 38 16.74 -27.03 -13.19
CA LYS A 38 16.50 -27.31 -14.61
C LYS A 38 15.80 -26.09 -15.24
N LEU A 39 16.32 -25.62 -16.37
CA LEU A 39 15.67 -24.57 -17.16
C LEU A 39 14.63 -25.19 -18.10
N GLU A 40 13.68 -24.38 -18.57
CA GLU A 40 12.60 -24.82 -19.47
C GLU A 40 13.14 -25.39 -20.79
N ASP A 41 14.29 -24.88 -21.26
CA ASP A 41 15.01 -25.42 -22.42
C ASP A 41 15.69 -26.74 -22.05
N GLU A 42 15.36 -27.80 -22.80
CA GLU A 42 15.91 -29.14 -22.58
C GLU A 42 17.45 -29.14 -22.47
N GLY A 43 17.96 -29.68 -21.36
CA GLY A 43 19.38 -29.91 -21.13
C GLY A 43 20.16 -28.76 -20.48
N ARG A 44 19.54 -27.61 -20.23
CA ARG A 44 20.23 -26.49 -19.54
C ARG A 44 19.89 -26.44 -18.05
N TRP A 45 20.91 -26.18 -17.24
CA TRP A 45 20.80 -26.04 -15.78
C TRP A 45 21.30 -24.67 -15.36
N ARG A 46 20.59 -24.02 -14.43
CA ARG A 46 21.07 -22.84 -13.72
C ARG A 46 21.75 -23.30 -12.44
N VAL A 47 23.08 -23.17 -12.40
CA VAL A 47 23.90 -23.58 -11.27
C VAL A 47 24.19 -22.38 -10.36
N LYS A 48 24.00 -22.54 -9.05
CA LYS A 48 24.24 -21.51 -8.04
C LYS A 48 25.01 -22.10 -6.87
N ASN A 49 26.09 -21.43 -6.46
CA ASN A 49 26.81 -21.74 -5.22
C ASN A 49 25.91 -21.41 -4.02
N LEU A 50 25.82 -22.28 -3.02
CA LEU A 50 24.95 -22.05 -1.85
C LEU A 50 25.44 -20.92 -0.93
N GLY A 51 26.68 -20.47 -1.09
CA GLY A 51 27.24 -19.37 -0.32
C GLY A 51 27.46 -19.69 1.16
N GLN A 52 27.95 -18.71 1.91
CA GLN A 52 28.05 -18.83 3.37
C GLN A 52 26.66 -18.71 4.02
N PRO A 53 26.38 -19.43 5.13
CA PRO A 53 27.30 -20.31 5.88
C PRO A 53 27.32 -21.76 5.38
N MET A 54 26.63 -22.09 4.28
CA MET A 54 26.62 -23.45 3.74
C MET A 54 28.00 -23.88 3.25
N ASN A 55 28.68 -22.98 2.55
CA ASN A 55 30.06 -23.13 2.08
C ASN A 55 31.03 -22.32 2.96
N SER A 56 32.31 -22.70 2.91
CA SER A 56 33.38 -22.22 3.76
C SER A 56 34.73 -22.29 3.01
N PRO A 57 35.83 -21.81 3.60
CA PRO A 57 37.16 -21.98 3.00
C PRO A 57 37.70 -23.44 2.99
N ALA A 58 36.96 -24.41 3.51
CA ALA A 58 37.34 -25.82 3.60
C ALA A 58 36.64 -26.65 2.52
N ASP A 59 36.61 -27.98 2.65
CA ASP A 59 35.76 -28.84 1.82
C ASP A 59 34.36 -28.94 2.42
N ASP A 60 33.35 -28.59 1.63
CA ASP A 60 31.94 -28.69 1.93
C ASP A 60 31.27 -29.66 0.96
N LEU A 61 30.89 -30.82 1.50
CA LEU A 61 30.54 -32.01 0.72
C LEU A 61 29.22 -32.64 1.14
N GLY A 62 28.50 -33.19 0.15
CA GLY A 62 27.39 -34.10 0.36
C GLY A 62 26.27 -33.54 1.23
N ILE A 63 25.25 -32.96 0.61
CA ILE A 63 24.06 -32.45 1.29
C ILE A 63 22.91 -33.47 1.25
N SER A 64 22.11 -33.49 2.31
CA SER A 64 20.88 -34.27 2.41
C SER A 64 19.79 -33.44 3.08
N PHE A 65 18.53 -33.70 2.76
CA PHE A 65 17.39 -32.96 3.27
C PHE A 65 16.44 -33.87 4.06
N PHE A 66 15.79 -33.30 5.08
CA PHE A 66 14.70 -33.96 5.80
C PHE A 66 13.42 -33.94 4.97
N ARG A 67 13.27 -34.92 4.05
CA ARG A 67 12.11 -35.02 3.15
C ARG A 67 11.87 -33.66 2.44
N ASN A 68 10.74 -33.03 2.72
CA ASN A 68 10.31 -31.76 2.12
C ASN A 68 10.65 -30.52 2.95
N ARG A 69 11.47 -30.64 4.00
CA ARG A 69 11.89 -29.48 4.80
C ARG A 69 13.12 -28.84 4.19
N GLU A 70 13.21 -27.52 4.31
CA GLU A 70 14.43 -26.75 4.03
C GLU A 70 15.45 -26.89 5.18
N ALA A 71 15.74 -28.13 5.56
CA ALA A 71 16.65 -28.48 6.65
C ALA A 71 17.21 -29.88 6.42
N GLY A 72 18.39 -30.15 6.96
CA GLY A 72 19.03 -31.46 6.82
C GLY A 72 20.47 -31.46 7.30
N TYR A 73 21.30 -32.31 6.69
CA TYR A 73 22.71 -32.47 7.03
C TYR A 73 23.61 -32.26 5.83
N PHE A 74 24.83 -31.80 6.09
CA PHE A 74 25.94 -31.81 5.14
C PHE A 74 27.24 -32.16 5.85
N SER A 75 28.24 -32.61 5.12
CA SER A 75 29.58 -32.86 5.66
C SER A 75 30.51 -31.68 5.35
N SER A 76 31.41 -31.38 6.27
CA SER A 76 32.41 -30.33 6.04
C SER A 76 33.68 -30.60 6.84
N SER A 77 34.84 -30.29 6.26
CA SER A 77 36.14 -30.28 6.96
C SER A 77 36.41 -28.94 7.67
N ARG A 78 35.43 -28.02 7.70
CA ARG A 78 35.55 -26.73 8.39
C ARG A 78 35.93 -26.90 9.86
N GLY A 79 36.81 -26.01 10.33
CA GLY A 79 37.26 -26.02 11.73
C GLY A 79 38.15 -27.21 12.10
N ASN A 80 38.53 -28.06 11.14
CA ASN A 80 39.39 -29.21 11.39
C ASN A 80 40.73 -29.08 10.64
N ALA A 81 41.80 -28.77 11.39
CA ALA A 81 43.14 -28.62 10.82
C ALA A 81 43.74 -29.92 10.23
N ARG A 82 43.14 -31.08 10.51
CA ARG A 82 43.56 -32.38 9.95
C ARG A 82 42.79 -32.77 8.69
N GLY A 83 41.80 -31.98 8.28
CA GLY A 83 40.99 -32.24 7.09
C GLY A 83 39.88 -33.29 7.26
N TYR A 84 39.69 -33.88 8.45
CA TYR A 84 38.59 -34.83 8.66
C TYR A 84 37.23 -34.13 8.66
N GLU A 85 36.27 -34.71 7.96
CA GLU A 85 34.93 -34.17 7.87
C GLU A 85 34.12 -34.41 9.14
N SER A 86 33.27 -33.44 9.46
CA SER A 86 32.22 -33.56 10.47
C SER A 86 30.86 -33.37 9.81
N ILE A 87 29.81 -33.97 10.40
CA ILE A 87 28.43 -33.79 9.95
C ILE A 87 27.86 -32.54 10.62
N TYR A 88 27.40 -31.60 9.80
CA TYR A 88 26.72 -30.37 10.21
C TYR A 88 25.24 -30.44 9.86
N SER A 89 24.39 -29.83 10.68
CA SER A 89 22.98 -29.62 10.36
C SER A 89 22.74 -28.21 9.83
N PHE A 90 21.81 -28.07 8.90
CA PHE A 90 21.31 -26.76 8.46
C PHE A 90 19.78 -26.71 8.55
N ALA A 91 19.25 -25.50 8.67
CA ALA A 91 17.83 -25.20 8.52
C ALA A 91 17.70 -23.78 7.97
N LEU A 92 17.03 -23.61 6.84
CA LEU A 92 16.65 -22.29 6.37
C LEU A 92 15.63 -21.72 7.36
N PRO A 93 15.74 -20.42 7.70
CA PRO A 93 14.78 -19.79 8.59
C PRO A 93 13.38 -19.88 7.98
N LEU A 94 12.40 -20.31 8.77
CA LEU A 94 11.00 -20.17 8.37
C LEU A 94 10.67 -18.68 8.36
N ILE A 95 10.50 -18.12 7.16
CA ILE A 95 10.03 -16.75 6.98
C ILE A 95 8.51 -16.77 7.13
N GLN A 96 8.04 -16.24 8.25
CA GLN A 96 6.63 -16.14 8.62
C GLN A 96 6.28 -14.67 8.85
N PRO A 97 6.08 -13.88 7.80
CA PRO A 97 5.64 -12.51 7.94
C PRO A 97 4.23 -12.48 8.53
N ILE A 98 3.95 -11.48 9.35
CA ILE A 98 2.66 -11.34 10.04
C ILE A 98 2.17 -9.91 9.83
N ALA A 99 0.89 -9.77 9.48
CA ALA A 99 0.19 -8.50 9.56
C ALA A 99 -0.75 -8.50 10.76
N SER A 100 -0.57 -7.54 11.65
CA SER A 100 -1.39 -7.39 12.85
C SER A 100 -1.74 -5.93 13.04
N GLY A 101 -2.88 -5.64 13.63
CA GLY A 101 -3.28 -4.26 13.75
C GLY A 101 -4.63 -4.07 14.38
N THR A 102 -5.05 -2.81 14.37
CA THR A 102 -6.37 -2.39 14.84
C THR A 102 -7.11 -1.68 13.73
N ILE A 103 -8.41 -1.91 13.69
CA ILE A 103 -9.38 -1.15 12.92
C ILE A 103 -10.13 -0.29 13.93
N GLN A 104 -10.33 0.98 13.60
CA GLN A 104 -11.10 1.92 14.42
C GLN A 104 -12.02 2.73 13.52
N LEU A 105 -13.12 3.19 14.08
CA LEU A 105 -14.04 4.11 13.42
C LEU A 105 -13.67 5.54 13.81
N ASP A 106 -13.81 6.50 12.91
CA ASP A 106 -13.51 7.92 13.14
C ASP A 106 -14.22 8.53 14.37
N ASN A 107 -15.40 8.00 14.69
CA ASN A 107 -16.20 8.39 15.85
C ASN A 107 -15.90 7.57 17.13
N ASN A 108 -14.88 6.70 17.11
CA ASN A 108 -14.51 5.78 18.19
C ASN A 108 -15.64 4.83 18.64
N ALA A 109 -16.66 4.60 17.82
CA ALA A 109 -17.67 3.59 18.09
C ALA A 109 -17.08 2.17 17.98
N ALA A 110 -17.73 1.21 18.64
CA ALA A 110 -17.35 -0.20 18.54
C ALA A 110 -17.56 -0.74 17.11
N ILE A 111 -16.69 -1.64 16.68
CA ILE A 111 -16.80 -2.26 15.35
C ILE A 111 -18.05 -3.14 15.27
N PRO A 112 -18.91 -2.97 14.26
CA PRO A 112 -20.05 -3.84 14.01
C PRO A 112 -19.65 -5.29 13.70
N HIS A 113 -20.47 -6.26 14.12
CA HIS A 113 -20.24 -7.69 13.85
C HIS A 113 -20.25 -8.05 12.36
N ASN A 114 -20.88 -7.24 11.50
CA ASN A 114 -20.94 -7.45 10.06
C ASN A 114 -19.75 -6.83 9.29
N THR A 115 -18.71 -6.42 9.99
CA THR A 115 -17.44 -5.99 9.40
C THR A 115 -16.85 -7.08 8.52
N THR A 116 -16.42 -6.68 7.33
CA THR A 116 -15.79 -7.58 6.36
C THR A 116 -14.35 -7.15 6.18
N VAL A 117 -13.41 -8.00 6.61
CA VAL A 117 -12.00 -7.88 6.25
C VAL A 117 -11.67 -9.03 5.32
N ARG A 118 -11.27 -8.73 4.09
CA ARG A 118 -10.91 -9.72 3.08
C ARG A 118 -9.50 -9.46 2.58
N VAL A 119 -8.72 -10.52 2.42
CA VAL A 119 -7.35 -10.45 1.91
C VAL A 119 -7.23 -11.28 0.66
N VAL A 120 -6.68 -10.65 -0.38
CA VAL A 120 -6.37 -11.29 -1.66
C VAL A 120 -4.87 -11.19 -1.90
N GLY A 121 -4.23 -12.31 -2.22
CA GLY A 121 -2.80 -12.40 -2.52
C GLY A 121 -2.53 -12.80 -3.97
N THR A 122 -1.38 -12.38 -4.51
CA THR A 122 -0.91 -12.79 -5.85
C THR A 122 -0.61 -14.28 -5.95
N ASP A 123 -0.48 -14.98 -4.82
CA ASP A 123 -0.32 -16.43 -4.71
C ASP A 123 -1.65 -17.20 -4.80
N GLY A 124 -2.77 -16.49 -5.04
CA GLY A 124 -4.12 -17.05 -5.05
C GLY A 124 -4.80 -17.07 -3.69
N THR A 125 -4.18 -16.53 -2.64
CA THR A 125 -4.83 -16.33 -1.34
C THR A 125 -6.11 -15.49 -1.53
N ASN A 126 -7.22 -15.95 -0.94
CA ASN A 126 -8.48 -15.21 -0.91
C ASN A 126 -9.25 -15.64 0.35
N THR A 127 -9.09 -14.90 1.45
CA THR A 127 -9.62 -15.29 2.75
C THR A 127 -10.28 -14.13 3.49
N LYS A 128 -11.23 -14.45 4.36
CA LYS A 128 -11.78 -13.49 5.33
C LYS A 128 -10.91 -13.50 6.58
N VAL A 129 -10.57 -12.31 7.09
CA VAL A 129 -9.83 -12.13 8.33
C VAL A 129 -10.82 -11.86 9.46
N ASN A 130 -10.62 -12.54 10.58
CA ASN A 130 -11.41 -12.31 11.78
C ASN A 130 -10.88 -11.07 12.50
N VAL A 131 -11.81 -10.21 12.89
CA VAL A 131 -11.56 -9.02 13.71
C VAL A 131 -12.29 -9.22 15.03
N ASP A 132 -11.60 -9.00 16.15
CA ASP A 132 -12.22 -9.09 17.46
C ASP A 132 -13.07 -7.85 17.80
N ALA A 133 -13.74 -7.89 18.95
CA ALA A 133 -14.60 -6.79 19.41
C ALA A 133 -13.84 -5.48 19.70
N ALA A 134 -12.53 -5.55 19.93
CA ALA A 134 -11.65 -4.38 20.10
C ALA A 134 -11.11 -3.85 18.76
N GLY A 135 -11.51 -4.47 17.64
CA GLY A 135 -11.04 -4.11 16.32
C GLY A 135 -9.67 -4.69 15.95
N THR A 136 -9.15 -5.61 16.76
CA THR A 136 -7.83 -6.20 16.52
C THR A 136 -7.92 -7.36 15.55
N PHE A 137 -6.92 -7.48 14.68
CA PHE A 137 -6.75 -8.63 13.80
C PHE A 137 -5.31 -9.10 13.78
N ASN A 138 -5.15 -10.37 13.41
CA ASN A 138 -3.85 -10.98 13.18
C ASN A 138 -3.93 -11.92 11.96
N LEU A 139 -2.96 -11.81 11.06
CA LEU A 139 -2.92 -12.50 9.79
C LEU A 139 -1.51 -12.98 9.51
N MET A 140 -1.37 -14.29 9.31
CA MET A 140 -0.13 -14.88 8.82
C MET A 140 -0.07 -14.71 7.30
N LEU A 141 1.06 -14.21 6.83
CA LEU A 141 1.34 -14.02 5.42
C LEU A 141 2.31 -15.09 4.94
N LYS A 142 2.25 -15.43 3.66
CA LYS A 142 3.30 -16.18 2.98
C LYS A 142 4.38 -15.21 2.45
N PRO A 143 5.65 -15.63 2.39
CA PRO A 143 6.70 -14.87 1.70
C PRO A 143 6.40 -14.73 0.20
N ASP A 144 7.13 -13.84 -0.47
CA ASP A 144 7.10 -13.67 -1.92
C ASP A 144 5.72 -13.40 -2.54
N THR A 145 4.87 -12.72 -1.78
CA THR A 145 3.48 -12.45 -2.16
C THR A 145 3.12 -10.98 -1.96
N GLU A 146 2.36 -10.42 -2.89
CA GLU A 146 1.70 -9.13 -2.70
C GLU A 146 0.25 -9.37 -2.28
N TYR A 147 -0.17 -8.71 -1.20
CA TYR A 147 -1.51 -8.79 -0.65
C TYR A 147 -2.22 -7.45 -0.76
N THR A 148 -3.51 -7.50 -1.05
CA THR A 148 -4.46 -6.40 -0.86
C THR A 148 -5.47 -6.80 0.20
N MET A 149 -5.51 -6.04 1.30
CA MET A 149 -6.52 -6.17 2.34
C MET A 149 -7.61 -5.13 2.11
N LEU A 150 -8.85 -5.59 1.96
CA LEU A 150 -10.06 -4.76 1.95
C LEU A 150 -10.70 -4.81 3.33
N VAL A 151 -10.94 -3.64 3.93
CA VAL A 151 -11.76 -3.47 5.14
C VAL A 151 -13.03 -2.73 4.73
N ALA A 152 -14.19 -3.35 4.95
CA ALA A 152 -15.50 -2.80 4.64
C ALA A 152 -16.40 -2.87 5.88
N VAL A 153 -16.91 -1.71 6.30
CA VAL A 153 -17.85 -1.55 7.41
C VAL A 153 -19.06 -0.75 6.91
N PRO A 154 -20.31 -1.23 7.09
CA PRO A 154 -21.48 -0.49 6.63
C PRO A 154 -21.56 0.92 7.21
N GLY A 155 -21.80 1.91 6.34
CA GLY A 155 -21.81 3.33 6.71
C GLY A 155 -20.45 4.01 6.71
N TYR A 156 -19.38 3.29 6.34
CA TYR A 156 -18.02 3.79 6.28
C TYR A 156 -17.38 3.52 4.91
N LEU A 157 -16.42 4.35 4.55
CA LEU A 157 -15.62 4.13 3.34
C LEU A 157 -14.79 2.85 3.46
N ASN A 158 -14.73 2.12 2.34
CA ASN A 158 -13.84 0.98 2.19
C ASN A 158 -12.38 1.45 2.30
N HIS A 159 -11.58 0.68 3.02
CA HIS A 159 -10.13 0.88 3.12
C HIS A 159 -9.39 -0.25 2.43
N HIS A 160 -8.35 0.10 1.67
CA HIS A 160 -7.46 -0.84 1.01
C HIS A 160 -6.05 -0.68 1.56
N GLU A 161 -5.46 -1.79 2.04
CA GLU A 161 -4.07 -1.84 2.50
C GLU A 161 -3.25 -2.77 1.61
N LEU A 162 -2.10 -2.30 1.14
CA LEU A 162 -1.17 -3.08 0.34
C LEU A 162 -0.02 -3.59 1.20
N ILE A 163 0.23 -4.90 1.17
CA ILE A 163 1.29 -5.54 1.94
C ILE A 163 2.15 -6.36 0.99
N ASN A 164 3.45 -6.08 0.94
CA ASN A 164 4.39 -6.77 0.07
C ASN A 164 5.41 -7.57 0.88
N THR A 165 5.46 -8.89 0.67
CA THR A 165 6.42 -9.81 1.31
C THR A 165 7.50 -10.33 0.35
N LYS A 166 7.59 -9.78 -0.87
CA LYS A 166 8.63 -10.15 -1.86
C LYS A 166 10.02 -9.80 -1.39
N GLY A 167 10.92 -10.77 -1.50
CA GLY A 167 12.34 -10.61 -1.18
C GLY A 167 12.64 -10.50 0.31
N LEU A 168 11.69 -10.86 1.18
CA LEU A 168 12.00 -10.98 2.60
C LEU A 168 13.02 -12.09 2.81
N THR A 169 14.08 -11.79 3.57
CA THR A 169 15.09 -12.77 4.00
C THR A 169 14.89 -13.20 5.46
N GLU A 170 14.00 -12.53 6.17
CA GLU A 170 13.65 -12.77 7.57
C GLU A 170 12.16 -12.47 7.81
N SER A 171 11.60 -13.04 8.88
CA SER A 171 10.21 -12.78 9.28
C SER A 171 10.02 -11.31 9.65
N LYS A 172 8.98 -10.68 9.10
CA LYS A 172 8.65 -9.27 9.34
C LYS A 172 7.24 -9.11 9.89
N GLN A 173 7.09 -8.25 10.88
CA GLN A 173 5.78 -7.82 11.38
C GLN A 173 5.37 -6.50 10.71
N TYR A 174 4.14 -6.48 10.17
CA TYR A 174 3.48 -5.30 9.64
C TYR A 174 2.43 -4.86 10.65
N THR A 175 2.58 -3.65 11.19
CA THR A 175 1.62 -3.06 12.14
C THR A 175 0.72 -2.09 11.41
N LEU A 176 -0.59 -2.37 11.41
CA LEU A 176 -1.58 -1.59 10.69
C LEU A 176 -2.55 -0.90 11.66
N ASN A 177 -2.67 0.41 11.56
CA ASN A 177 -3.63 1.21 12.32
C ASN A 177 -4.60 1.84 11.33
N ILE A 178 -5.74 1.21 11.15
CA ILE A 178 -6.72 1.57 10.12
C ILE A 178 -7.83 2.37 10.81
N THR A 179 -8.04 3.60 10.37
CA THR A 179 -9.20 4.41 10.80
C THR A 179 -10.16 4.57 9.63
N LEU A 180 -11.38 4.09 9.79
CA LEU A 180 -12.43 4.19 8.77
C LEU A 180 -13.22 5.47 8.94
N VAL A 181 -13.47 6.15 7.82
CA VAL A 181 -14.20 7.41 7.76
C VAL A 181 -15.67 7.15 7.47
N SER A 182 -16.55 7.72 8.29
CA SER A 182 -18.00 7.63 8.14
C SER A 182 -18.46 8.36 6.87
N TYR A 183 -19.53 7.85 6.23
CA TYR A 183 -20.21 8.56 5.14
C TYR A 183 -20.77 9.93 5.56
N SER A 184 -21.05 10.12 6.85
CA SER A 184 -21.54 11.41 7.37
C SER A 184 -20.48 12.52 7.38
N THR A 185 -19.20 12.18 7.14
CA THR A 185 -18.09 13.13 7.19
C THR A 185 -17.83 13.69 5.80
N PRO A 186 -18.04 15.00 5.54
CA PRO A 186 -17.71 15.60 4.25
C PRO A 186 -16.23 15.45 3.94
N ILE A 187 -15.91 15.10 2.69
CA ILE A 187 -14.54 14.91 2.24
C ILE A 187 -14.13 16.13 1.43
N THR A 188 -13.15 16.88 1.95
CA THR A 188 -12.66 18.09 1.30
C THR A 188 -11.45 17.78 0.44
N PHE A 189 -11.51 18.15 -0.85
CA PHE A 189 -10.41 17.99 -1.80
C PHE A 189 -9.82 19.36 -2.12
N ASN A 190 -8.80 19.74 -1.33
CA ASN A 190 -8.26 21.10 -1.29
C ASN A 190 -7.50 21.55 -2.55
N ASN A 191 -7.11 20.61 -3.42
CA ASN A 191 -6.24 20.87 -4.58
C ASN A 191 -6.98 20.81 -5.93
N ILE A 192 -8.30 20.79 -5.94
CA ILE A 192 -9.08 20.92 -7.18
C ILE A 192 -9.19 22.40 -7.53
N HIS A 193 -8.16 22.90 -8.23
CA HIS A 193 -8.04 24.31 -8.60
C HIS A 193 -8.52 24.59 -10.03
N PHE A 194 -9.04 25.80 -10.22
CA PHE A 194 -9.50 26.31 -11.50
C PHE A 194 -8.67 27.52 -11.93
N ASN A 195 -8.63 27.79 -13.24
CA ASN A 195 -8.12 29.06 -13.74
C ASN A 195 -8.93 30.23 -13.18
N GLU A 196 -8.25 31.34 -12.92
CA GLU A 196 -8.83 32.52 -12.29
C GLU A 196 -10.12 32.96 -13.02
N GLY A 197 -11.18 33.23 -12.24
CA GLY A 197 -12.48 33.65 -12.78
C GLY A 197 -13.21 32.63 -13.67
N SER A 198 -12.75 31.38 -13.76
CA SER A 198 -13.34 30.37 -14.66
C SER A 198 -13.63 29.04 -13.97
N ALA A 199 -14.32 28.16 -14.70
CA ALA A 199 -14.54 26.76 -14.36
C ALA A 199 -13.55 25.80 -15.02
N ILE A 200 -12.49 26.31 -15.68
CA ILE A 200 -11.49 25.46 -16.35
C ILE A 200 -10.54 24.90 -15.28
N LEU A 201 -10.52 23.57 -15.13
CA LEU A 201 -9.60 22.87 -14.23
C LEU A 201 -8.14 23.11 -14.63
N LYS A 202 -7.29 23.35 -13.63
CA LYS A 202 -5.84 23.41 -13.86
C LYS A 202 -5.25 22.00 -13.95
N PRO A 203 -4.12 21.79 -14.65
CA PRO A 203 -3.47 20.48 -14.74
C PRO A 203 -3.16 19.85 -13.37
N GLU A 204 -2.84 20.66 -12.35
CA GLU A 204 -2.53 20.18 -11.01
C GLU A 204 -3.75 19.55 -10.30
N ALA A 205 -4.97 19.88 -10.74
CA ALA A 205 -6.19 19.29 -10.19
C ALA A 205 -6.31 17.80 -10.52
N ASN A 206 -5.63 17.30 -11.57
CA ASN A 206 -5.71 15.91 -12.00
C ASN A 206 -5.30 14.93 -10.89
N ALA A 207 -4.21 15.23 -10.17
CA ALA A 207 -3.73 14.36 -9.09
C ALA A 207 -4.75 14.23 -7.95
N GLU A 208 -5.53 15.27 -7.69
CA GLU A 208 -6.59 15.26 -6.69
C GLU A 208 -7.85 14.58 -7.21
N LEU A 209 -8.22 14.81 -8.47
CA LEU A 209 -9.32 14.13 -9.13
C LEU A 209 -9.09 12.62 -9.27
N GLU A 210 -7.84 12.17 -9.45
CA GLU A 210 -7.48 10.74 -9.41
C GLU A 210 -7.73 10.12 -8.03
N LYS A 211 -7.61 10.88 -6.94
CA LYS A 211 -7.99 10.39 -5.61
C LYS A 211 -9.51 10.26 -5.49
N VAL A 212 -10.27 11.23 -6.02
CA VAL A 212 -11.73 11.15 -6.09
C VAL A 212 -12.19 9.94 -6.89
N LEU A 213 -11.59 9.70 -8.06
CA LEU A 213 -11.89 8.54 -8.90
C LEU A 213 -11.64 7.22 -8.15
N ARG A 214 -10.47 7.10 -7.50
CA ARG A 214 -10.17 5.92 -6.68
C ARG A 214 -11.21 5.73 -5.59
N LEU A 215 -11.52 6.77 -4.83
CA LEU A 215 -12.54 6.72 -3.79
C LEU A 215 -13.90 6.23 -4.32
N LEU A 216 -14.36 6.76 -5.45
CA LEU A 216 -15.65 6.38 -6.04
C LEU A 216 -15.65 4.97 -6.64
N ASN A 217 -14.52 4.49 -7.14
CA ASN A 217 -14.36 3.13 -7.64
C ASN A 217 -14.26 2.11 -6.51
N ASP A 218 -13.53 2.43 -5.43
CA ASP A 218 -13.38 1.59 -4.25
C ASP A 218 -14.70 1.50 -3.46
N ASN A 219 -15.59 2.48 -3.63
CA ASN A 219 -16.89 2.58 -2.99
C ASN A 219 -18.01 2.65 -4.04
N PRO A 220 -18.32 1.56 -4.76
CA PRO A 220 -19.24 1.62 -5.92
C PRO A 220 -20.70 1.95 -5.55
N THR A 221 -21.07 1.85 -4.28
CA THR A 221 -22.45 2.06 -3.81
C THR A 221 -22.75 3.47 -3.34
N ILE A 222 -21.73 4.32 -3.14
CA ILE A 222 -21.96 5.65 -2.58
C ILE A 222 -22.43 6.63 -3.66
N GLU A 223 -23.32 7.53 -3.26
CA GLU A 223 -23.74 8.70 -4.03
C GLU A 223 -23.11 9.95 -3.42
N VAL A 224 -22.60 10.85 -4.25
CA VAL A 224 -21.89 12.04 -3.80
C VAL A 224 -22.47 13.33 -4.40
N GLU A 225 -22.58 14.35 -3.57
CA GLU A 225 -22.82 15.73 -3.99
C GLU A 225 -21.48 16.48 -4.09
N ILE A 226 -21.19 16.95 -5.30
CA ILE A 226 -20.04 17.81 -5.62
C ILE A 226 -20.44 19.25 -5.33
N SER A 227 -19.92 19.81 -4.25
CA SER A 227 -20.08 21.22 -3.90
C SER A 227 -18.84 22.00 -4.28
N ALA A 228 -18.97 23.02 -5.14
CA ALA A 228 -17.88 23.95 -5.40
C ALA A 228 -18.14 25.29 -4.70
N HIS A 229 -17.06 25.89 -4.20
CA HIS A 229 -17.08 27.14 -3.46
C HIS A 229 -16.27 28.21 -4.19
N THR A 230 -16.62 29.47 -3.97
CA THR A 230 -15.88 30.64 -4.47
C THR A 230 -15.26 31.41 -3.32
N ASP A 231 -14.37 32.34 -3.63
CA ASP A 231 -13.94 33.33 -2.65
C ASP A 231 -15.09 34.30 -2.29
N ALA A 232 -14.96 34.89 -1.12
CA ALA A 232 -15.84 35.96 -0.69
C ALA A 232 -15.48 37.26 -1.42
N GLY A 233 -16.47 38.14 -1.62
CA GLY A 233 -16.28 39.46 -2.24
C GLY A 233 -16.67 39.56 -3.73
N MET A 234 -17.09 38.45 -4.34
CA MET A 234 -17.75 38.45 -5.65
C MET A 234 -19.23 38.85 -5.52
N ASP A 235 -19.82 39.36 -6.62
CA ASP A 235 -21.28 39.49 -6.73
C ASP A 235 -21.96 38.13 -6.50
N GLU A 236 -23.07 38.13 -5.78
CA GLU A 236 -23.71 36.88 -5.32
C GLU A 236 -24.18 36.01 -6.49
N GLU A 237 -24.75 36.61 -7.54
CA GLU A 237 -25.26 35.87 -8.69
C GLU A 237 -24.10 35.30 -9.51
N VAL A 238 -23.04 36.10 -9.70
CA VAL A 238 -21.81 35.66 -10.36
C VAL A 238 -21.14 34.51 -9.58
N ALA A 239 -21.10 34.58 -8.25
CA ALA A 239 -20.52 33.54 -7.39
C ALA A 239 -21.32 32.23 -7.45
N LYS A 240 -22.66 32.32 -7.47
CA LYS A 240 -23.54 31.15 -7.64
C LYS A 240 -23.35 30.49 -8.99
N ASP A 241 -23.31 31.24 -10.07
CA ASP A 241 -23.11 30.68 -11.40
C ASP A 241 -21.71 30.08 -11.56
N LEU A 242 -20.66 30.77 -11.10
CA LEU A 242 -19.29 30.25 -11.18
C LEU A 242 -19.11 28.97 -10.36
N SER A 243 -19.63 28.93 -9.13
CA SER A 243 -19.57 27.71 -8.32
C SER A 243 -20.36 26.56 -8.97
N ARG A 244 -21.55 26.81 -9.51
CA ARG A 244 -22.31 25.79 -10.24
C ARG A 244 -21.54 25.24 -11.44
N GLN A 245 -20.92 26.10 -12.25
CA GLN A 245 -20.12 25.69 -13.39
C GLN A 245 -18.89 24.86 -12.98
N ARG A 246 -18.21 25.24 -11.88
CA ARG A 246 -17.07 24.50 -11.33
C ARG A 246 -17.47 23.10 -10.86
N ALA A 247 -18.58 22.98 -10.13
CA ALA A 247 -19.10 21.68 -9.71
C ALA A 247 -19.47 20.81 -10.92
N LEU A 248 -20.08 21.41 -11.95
CA LEU A 248 -20.41 20.72 -13.20
C LEU A 248 -19.17 20.26 -13.98
N GLU A 249 -18.07 21.04 -13.99
CA GLU A 249 -16.85 20.60 -14.67
C GLU A 249 -16.23 19.37 -13.98
N VAL A 250 -16.24 19.32 -12.65
CA VAL A 250 -15.80 18.14 -11.89
C VAL A 250 -16.73 16.95 -12.17
N TYR A 251 -18.03 17.15 -12.18
CA TYR A 251 -19.00 16.12 -12.57
C TYR A 251 -18.73 15.58 -13.98
N ASN A 252 -18.52 16.46 -14.96
CA ASN A 252 -18.23 16.08 -16.34
C ASN A 252 -16.89 15.33 -16.44
N PHE A 253 -15.88 15.75 -15.68
CA PHE A 253 -14.62 15.04 -15.60
C PHE A 253 -14.82 13.61 -15.08
N LEU A 254 -15.50 13.43 -13.95
CA LEU A 254 -15.70 12.12 -13.33
C LEU A 254 -16.54 11.18 -14.22
N THR A 255 -17.59 11.70 -14.86
CA THR A 255 -18.41 10.93 -15.80
C THR A 255 -17.64 10.52 -17.06
N ARG A 256 -16.79 11.41 -17.62
CA ARG A 256 -15.89 11.05 -18.74
C ARG A 256 -14.90 9.95 -18.37
N GLN A 257 -14.53 9.84 -17.09
CA GLN A 257 -13.65 8.79 -16.56
C GLN A 257 -14.40 7.50 -16.17
N GLY A 258 -15.70 7.43 -16.43
CA GLY A 258 -16.51 6.22 -16.28
C GLY A 258 -17.29 6.10 -14.97
N ILE A 259 -17.34 7.13 -14.13
CA ILE A 259 -18.23 7.14 -12.98
C ILE A 259 -19.68 7.30 -13.45
N ASP A 260 -20.57 6.45 -12.92
CA ASP A 260 -22.01 6.53 -13.20
C ASP A 260 -22.58 7.89 -12.79
N ALA A 261 -23.20 8.57 -13.76
CA ALA A 261 -23.88 9.85 -13.58
C ALA A 261 -24.95 9.80 -12.47
N GLY A 262 -25.62 8.66 -12.30
CA GLY A 262 -26.63 8.48 -11.25
C GLY A 262 -26.08 8.60 -9.82
N ARG A 263 -24.76 8.44 -9.65
CA ARG A 263 -24.07 8.54 -8.36
C ARG A 263 -23.60 9.95 -8.03
N LEU A 264 -23.73 10.89 -8.97
CA LEU A 264 -23.16 12.22 -8.85
C LEU A 264 -24.28 13.26 -8.89
N SER A 265 -24.21 14.22 -7.97
CA SER A 265 -25.00 15.44 -8.03
C SER A 265 -24.09 16.65 -7.83
N THR A 266 -24.57 17.85 -8.17
CA THR A 266 -23.76 19.07 -8.12
C THR A 266 -24.48 20.19 -7.38
N ARG A 267 -23.74 20.96 -6.60
CA ARG A 267 -24.23 22.16 -5.91
C ARG A 267 -23.24 23.32 -6.04
N GLY A 268 -23.73 24.50 -6.42
CA GLY A 268 -22.96 25.74 -6.36
C GLY A 268 -23.12 26.40 -5.00
N ALA A 269 -22.12 26.31 -4.12
CA ALA A 269 -22.19 26.84 -2.75
C ALA A 269 -21.83 28.33 -2.66
N ALA A 270 -21.33 28.93 -3.76
CA ALA A 270 -20.80 30.29 -3.77
C ALA A 270 -19.81 30.51 -2.60
N TYR A 271 -19.86 31.68 -1.95
CA TYR A 271 -19.09 31.97 -0.73
C TYR A 271 -19.91 31.80 0.56
N THR A 272 -21.09 31.15 0.49
CA THR A 272 -22.02 31.07 1.63
C THR A 272 -21.56 30.14 2.75
N GLN A 273 -20.58 29.28 2.46
CA GLN A 273 -19.99 28.33 3.42
C GLN A 273 -18.46 28.48 3.44
N PRO A 274 -17.94 29.45 4.21
CA PRO A 274 -16.50 29.65 4.36
C PRO A 274 -15.81 28.40 4.93
N LEU A 275 -14.59 28.13 4.49
CA LEU A 275 -13.81 27.00 4.98
C LEU A 275 -13.55 27.15 6.48
N LYS A 276 -13.79 26.08 7.24
CA LYS A 276 -13.36 25.96 8.64
C LYS A 276 -11.91 25.46 8.68
N VAL A 277 -11.04 26.21 9.35
CA VAL A 277 -9.62 25.87 9.49
C VAL A 277 -9.46 24.65 10.40
N SER A 278 -8.93 23.55 9.86
CA SER A 278 -8.54 22.38 10.65
C SER A 278 -7.21 22.59 11.37
N GLY A 279 -6.92 21.79 12.40
CA GLY A 279 -5.62 21.83 13.09
C GLY A 279 -4.44 21.54 12.18
N GLU A 280 -4.61 20.65 11.18
CA GLU A 280 -3.58 20.41 10.17
C GLU A 280 -3.34 21.63 9.27
N LEU A 281 -4.41 22.30 8.86
CA LEU A 281 -4.32 23.48 8.02
C LEU A 281 -3.66 24.65 8.78
N ALA A 282 -3.97 24.82 10.06
CA ALA A 282 -3.33 25.80 10.95
C ALA A 282 -1.84 25.50 11.17
N LYS A 283 -1.44 24.22 11.25
CA LYS A 283 -0.01 23.84 11.32
C LYS A 283 0.73 24.15 10.02
N LYS A 284 0.08 23.96 8.87
CA LYS A 284 0.66 24.21 7.54
C LYS A 284 0.78 25.70 7.24
N HIS A 285 -0.16 26.51 7.73
CA HIS A 285 -0.25 27.95 7.47
C HIS A 285 -0.29 28.71 8.78
N SER A 286 0.85 29.23 9.23
CA SER A 286 1.00 29.90 10.54
C SER A 286 0.12 31.13 10.74
N PHE A 287 -0.41 31.73 9.67
CA PHE A 287 -1.36 32.84 9.72
C PHE A 287 -2.80 32.40 10.02
N LEU A 288 -3.10 31.10 9.92
CA LEU A 288 -4.41 30.53 10.21
C LEU A 288 -4.52 30.06 11.65
N ARG A 289 -5.71 30.22 12.23
CA ARG A 289 -6.03 29.71 13.56
C ARG A 289 -7.04 28.59 13.45
N GLU A 290 -6.77 27.49 14.14
CA GLU A 290 -7.66 26.33 14.17
C GLU A 290 -9.07 26.72 14.65
N ASN A 291 -10.09 26.11 14.05
CA ASN A 291 -11.52 26.36 14.26
C ASN A 291 -12.07 27.71 13.78
N GLU A 292 -11.24 28.61 13.24
CA GLU A 292 -11.75 29.83 12.59
C GLU A 292 -12.41 29.52 11.25
N LEU A 293 -13.39 30.35 10.88
CA LEU A 293 -13.99 30.33 9.54
C LEU A 293 -13.31 31.40 8.69
N LEU A 294 -12.93 31.04 7.46
CA LEU A 294 -12.34 31.96 6.48
C LEU A 294 -13.39 32.92 5.89
N THR A 295 -14.15 33.59 6.76
CA THR A 295 -15.07 34.66 6.39
C THR A 295 -14.33 35.85 5.82
N GLU A 296 -15.03 36.71 5.06
CA GLU A 296 -14.45 37.97 4.58
C GLU A 296 -13.86 38.82 5.73
N GLN A 297 -14.57 38.89 6.86
CA GLN A 297 -14.11 39.61 8.04
C GLN A 297 -12.81 39.04 8.63
N TYR A 298 -12.67 37.71 8.63
CA TYR A 298 -11.45 37.05 9.07
C TYR A 298 -10.29 37.34 8.10
N ILE A 299 -10.54 37.16 6.80
CA ILE A 299 -9.54 37.38 5.74
C ILE A 299 -9.03 38.82 5.78
N MET A 300 -9.91 39.83 5.89
CA MET A 300 -9.51 41.24 5.93
C MET A 300 -8.60 41.62 7.11
N ARG A 301 -8.54 40.80 8.18
CA ARG A 301 -7.62 41.01 9.32
C ARG A 301 -6.21 40.49 9.05
N LEU A 302 -6.01 39.66 8.02
CA LEU A 302 -4.71 39.14 7.61
C LEU A 302 -3.93 40.19 6.82
N ASN A 303 -2.61 40.00 6.69
CA ASN A 303 -1.82 40.84 5.79
C ASN A 303 -2.16 40.53 4.31
N ARG A 304 -1.77 41.41 3.38
CA ARG A 304 -2.13 41.26 1.95
C ARG A 304 -1.66 39.94 1.31
N ALA A 305 -0.51 39.41 1.72
CA ALA A 305 0.01 38.17 1.17
C ALA A 305 -0.85 36.98 1.63
N ASP A 306 -1.18 36.94 2.92
CA ASP A 306 -1.99 35.89 3.54
C ASP A 306 -3.46 35.95 3.09
N GLN A 307 -3.98 37.15 2.79
CA GLN A 307 -5.32 37.32 2.23
C GLN A 307 -5.52 36.54 0.94
N GLY A 308 -4.56 36.62 0.00
CA GLY A 308 -4.64 35.90 -1.27
C GLY A 308 -4.67 34.39 -1.06
N MET A 309 -3.84 33.89 -0.15
CA MET A 309 -3.79 32.46 0.18
C MET A 309 -5.08 31.99 0.88
N ALA A 310 -5.62 32.76 1.82
CA ALA A 310 -6.88 32.43 2.49
C ALA A 310 -8.07 32.42 1.51
N ARG A 311 -8.13 33.36 0.57
CA ARG A 311 -9.14 33.34 -0.51
C ARG A 311 -9.00 32.11 -1.40
N GLN A 312 -7.77 31.72 -1.74
CA GLN A 312 -7.54 30.51 -2.51
C GLN A 312 -7.99 29.24 -1.77
N LEU A 313 -7.85 29.18 -0.44
CA LEU A 313 -8.35 28.07 0.37
C LEU A 313 -9.89 27.97 0.38
N ASN A 314 -10.61 29.10 0.27
CA ASN A 314 -12.06 29.08 0.09
C ASN A 314 -12.49 28.59 -1.30
N ASN A 315 -11.68 28.82 -2.34
CA ASN A 315 -11.87 28.31 -3.69
C ASN A 315 -11.57 26.80 -3.76
N ARG A 316 -12.53 25.99 -3.29
CA ARG A 316 -12.37 24.54 -3.12
C ARG A 316 -13.55 23.76 -3.67
N VAL A 317 -13.36 22.45 -3.80
CA VAL A 317 -14.41 21.48 -4.07
C VAL A 317 -14.52 20.53 -2.89
N GLU A 318 -15.75 20.29 -2.46
CA GLU A 318 -16.12 19.36 -1.40
C GLU A 318 -17.00 18.26 -2.00
N LEU A 319 -16.77 17.03 -1.54
CA LEU A 319 -17.59 15.88 -1.85
C LEU A 319 -18.30 15.46 -0.57
N THR A 320 -19.63 15.56 -0.58
CA THR A 320 -20.45 15.08 0.52
C THR A 320 -21.12 13.80 0.09
N ILE A 321 -20.95 12.73 0.87
CA ILE A 321 -21.66 11.47 0.61
C ILE A 321 -23.11 11.68 1.05
N VAL A 322 -24.04 11.52 0.11
CA VAL A 322 -25.48 11.72 0.36
C VAL A 322 -26.22 10.40 0.55
N ARG A 323 -25.59 9.29 0.13
CA ARG A 323 -26.10 7.93 0.29
C ARG A 323 -25.00 6.89 0.23
#